data_AF-A0A538IBJ4-F1
#
_entry.id   AF-A0A538IBJ4-F1
#
_cell.length_a   1.000
_cell.length_b   1.000
_cell.length_c   1.000
_cell.angle_alpha   90.00
_cell.angle_beta   90.00
_cell.angle_gamma   90.00
#
_symmetry.space_group_name_H-M   'P 1'
#
loop_
_entity.id
_entity.type
_entity.pdbx_description
1 polymer ?
#
loop_
_entity_poly.entity_id
_entity_poly.type
_entity_poly.pdbx_seq_one_letter_code
_entity_poly.pdbx_strand_id
1 'polypeptide(L)'
;STPLQMAMVGATIANGGEEAQPYLVDRIVASDGSLVSRTTPHMLGRPIKPQTAAELNQMMQLVVQGGTGTTAQIPGVLVAGKTGTAETGVAGVYDAWFVCFAPANNPHFVVAVQVEKQLNGFGASVSAPIAKAILEKLLGR
;
A
#
# COMPACT_ATOMS: atom_id res chain seq x y z
N SER A 1 -11.53 6.20 -6.23
CA SER A 1 -10.30 6.42 -5.44
C SER A 1 -9.11 6.25 -6.37
N THR A 2 -8.07 7.06 -6.23
CA THR A 2 -6.81 6.84 -6.98
C THR A 2 -5.89 5.86 -6.24
N PRO A 3 -4.95 5.19 -6.93
CA PRO A 3 -3.95 4.37 -6.25
C PRO A 3 -3.15 5.14 -5.19
N LEU A 4 -2.84 6.43 -5.42
CA LEU A 4 -2.15 7.26 -4.42
C LEU A 4 -3.01 7.45 -3.15
N GLN A 5 -4.30 7.73 -3.28
CA GLN A 5 -5.21 7.86 -2.12
C GLN A 5 -5.30 6.54 -1.35
N MET A 6 -5.36 5.40 -2.05
CA MET A 6 -5.38 4.09 -1.40
C MET A 6 -4.04 3.74 -0.73
N ALA A 7 -2.91 4.17 -1.32
CA ALA A 7 -1.61 4.06 -0.68
C ALA A 7 -1.55 4.92 0.60
N MET A 8 -2.13 6.13 0.60
CA MET A 8 -2.24 6.94 1.80
C MET A 8 -3.05 6.25 2.89
N VAL A 9 -4.17 5.59 2.57
CA VAL A 9 -4.93 4.79 3.55
C VAL A 9 -4.06 3.69 4.17
N GLY A 10 -3.36 2.92 3.32
CA GLY A 10 -2.43 1.89 3.79
C GLY A 10 -1.31 2.47 4.67
N ALA A 11 -0.76 3.61 4.27
CA ALA A 11 0.30 4.31 4.98
C ALA A 11 -0.17 4.86 6.33
N THR A 12 -1.38 5.40 6.43
CA THR A 12 -1.96 5.86 7.69
C THR A 12 -2.10 4.70 8.69
N ILE A 13 -2.56 3.53 8.25
CA ILE A 13 -2.64 2.35 9.11
C ILE A 13 -1.23 1.89 9.52
N ALA A 14 -0.30 1.82 8.56
CA ALA A 14 1.08 1.44 8.80
C ALA A 14 1.82 2.39 9.77
N ASN A 15 1.48 3.69 9.71
CA ASN A 15 2.07 4.76 10.50
C ASN A 15 1.29 5.04 11.80
N GLY A 16 0.71 3.99 12.41
CA GLY A 16 0.05 4.10 13.72
C GLY A 16 -1.13 5.08 13.76
N GLY A 17 -1.78 5.31 12.62
CA GLY A 17 -2.95 6.18 12.47
C GLY A 17 -2.65 7.62 12.08
N GLU A 18 -1.39 8.00 11.85
CA GLU A 18 -1.04 9.35 11.38
C GLU A 18 -0.95 9.40 9.85
N GLU A 19 -1.65 10.38 9.27
CA GLU A 19 -1.71 10.59 7.83
C GLU A 19 -0.69 11.66 7.41
N ALA A 20 0.30 11.24 6.62
CA ALA A 20 1.29 12.14 6.04
C ALA A 20 0.81 12.69 4.69
N GLN A 21 1.14 13.95 4.40
CA GLN A 21 0.97 14.51 3.06
C GLN A 21 2.02 13.89 2.12
N PRO A 22 1.61 13.20 1.04
CA PRO A 22 2.57 12.65 0.10
C PRO A 22 3.27 13.77 -0.68
N TYR A 23 4.55 13.57 -0.96
CA TYR A 23 5.36 14.46 -1.79
C TYR A 23 6.28 13.63 -2.69
N LEU A 24 6.61 14.17 -3.87
CA LEU A 24 7.48 13.52 -4.85
C LEU A 24 8.86 14.18 -4.95
N VAL A 25 8.92 15.50 -4.79
CA VAL A 25 10.15 16.28 -4.91
C VAL A 25 10.87 16.30 -3.56
N ASP A 26 12.09 15.73 -3.45
CA ASP A 26 12.92 15.81 -2.24
C ASP A 26 13.53 17.21 -2.08
N ARG A 27 14.12 17.75 -3.15
CA ARG A 27 14.80 19.04 -3.12
C ARG A 27 14.90 19.68 -4.50
N ILE A 28 15.08 21.00 -4.51
CA ILE A 28 15.39 21.80 -5.69
C ILE A 28 16.82 22.31 -5.57
N VAL A 29 17.61 22.13 -6.62
CA VAL A 29 19.01 22.56 -6.70
C VAL A 29 19.19 23.53 -7.87
N ALA A 30 20.05 24.53 -7.69
CA ALA A 30 20.41 25.47 -8.74
C ALA A 30 21.44 24.84 -9.71
N SER A 31 21.72 25.54 -10.82
CA SER A 31 22.67 25.08 -11.84
C SER A 31 24.11 24.94 -11.32
N ASP A 32 24.46 25.67 -10.27
CA ASP A 32 25.75 25.57 -9.58
C ASP A 32 25.79 24.45 -8.53
N GLY A 33 24.70 23.70 -8.37
CA GLY A 33 24.54 22.62 -7.40
C GLY A 33 24.14 23.07 -5.99
N SER A 34 23.96 24.37 -5.75
CA SER A 34 23.51 24.87 -4.44
C SER A 34 22.06 24.48 -4.16
N LEU A 35 21.74 24.24 -2.88
CA LEU A 35 20.39 23.90 -2.44
C LEU A 35 19.51 25.15 -2.44
N VAL A 36 18.43 25.13 -3.23
CA VAL A 36 17.41 26.20 -3.23
C VAL A 36 16.36 25.93 -2.16
N SER A 37 15.86 24.70 -2.11
CA SER A 37 14.89 24.27 -1.10
C SER A 37 14.90 22.76 -0.93
N ARG A 38 14.48 22.31 0.25
CA ARG A 38 14.23 20.90 0.57
C ARG A 38 12.80 20.74 1.06
N THR A 39 12.12 19.70 0.60
CA THR A 39 10.77 19.39 1.07
C THR A 39 10.84 18.80 2.47
N THR A 40 10.07 19.38 3.38
CA THR A 40 9.90 18.86 4.74
C THR A 40 8.59 18.07 4.80
N PRO A 41 8.59 16.82 5.29
CA PRO A 41 7.35 16.07 5.48
C PRO A 41 6.35 16.83 6.36
N HIS A 42 5.08 16.79 5.97
CA HIS A 42 3.99 17.45 6.69
C HIS A 42 2.90 16.44 7.03
N MET A 43 2.36 16.49 8.24
CA MET A 43 1.28 15.62 8.69
C MET A 43 -0.06 16.30 8.47
N LEU A 44 -0.98 15.61 7.78
CA LEU A 44 -2.35 16.08 7.58
C LEU A 44 -3.20 15.91 8.84
N GLY A 45 -2.89 14.89 9.65
CA GLY A 45 -3.54 14.67 10.93
C GLY A 45 -3.45 13.22 11.40
N ARG A 46 -4.35 12.86 12.32
CA ARG A 46 -4.49 11.51 12.87
C ARG A 46 -5.95 11.06 12.78
N PRO A 47 -6.40 10.56 11.62
CA PRO A 47 -7.81 10.18 11.43
C PRO A 47 -8.23 8.98 12.30
N ILE A 48 -7.30 8.13 12.73
CA ILE A 48 -7.59 6.99 13.61
C ILE A 48 -6.61 6.91 14.80
N LYS A 49 -7.07 6.34 15.91
CA LYS A 49 -6.24 6.16 17.11
C LYS A 49 -5.14 5.10 16.86
N PRO A 50 -3.99 5.19 17.55
CA PRO A 50 -2.93 4.17 17.47
C PRO A 50 -3.44 2.74 17.69
N GLN A 51 -4.36 2.56 18.65
CA GLN A 51 -4.95 1.26 18.98
C GLN A 51 -5.76 0.71 17.79
N THR A 52 -6.60 1.54 17.17
CA THR A 52 -7.36 1.17 15.98
C THR A 52 -6.45 0.83 14.80
N ALA A 53 -5.36 1.58 14.60
CA ALA A 53 -4.37 1.26 13.56
C ALA A 53 -3.68 -0.09 13.80
N ALA A 54 -3.35 -0.40 15.07
CA ALA A 54 -2.74 -1.68 15.44
C ALA A 54 -3.71 -2.86 15.22
N GLU A 55 -4.98 -2.71 15.59
CA GLU A 55 -6.03 -3.70 15.34
C GLU A 55 -6.24 -3.93 13.83
N LEU A 56 -6.33 -2.85 13.04
CA LEU A 56 -6.44 -2.93 11.58
C LEU A 56 -5.24 -3.64 10.96
N ASN A 57 -4.02 -3.34 11.42
CA ASN A 57 -2.82 -4.02 10.97
C ASN A 57 -2.91 -5.53 11.22
N GLN A 58 -3.29 -5.95 12.42
CA GLN A 58 -3.48 -7.38 12.75
C GLN A 58 -4.53 -8.04 11.83
N MET A 59 -5.69 -7.40 11.64
CA MET A 59 -6.73 -7.92 10.74
C MET A 59 -6.25 -8.02 9.28
N MET A 60 -5.49 -7.03 8.81
CA MET A 60 -4.91 -7.04 7.46
C MET A 60 -3.83 -8.12 7.29
N GLN A 61 -3.10 -8.47 8.35
CA GLN A 61 -2.20 -9.63 8.32
C GLN A 61 -2.97 -10.94 8.15
N LEU A 62 -4.13 -11.10 8.81
CA LEU A 62 -4.96 -12.31 8.67
C LEU A 62 -5.46 -12.51 7.23
N VAL A 63 -5.75 -11.43 6.51
CA VAL A 63 -6.12 -11.49 5.08
C VAL A 63 -5.02 -12.14 4.25
N VAL A 64 -3.76 -11.84 4.56
CA VAL A 64 -2.60 -12.40 3.84
C VAL A 64 -2.21 -13.77 4.38
N GLN A 65 -2.35 -14.05 5.68
CA GLN A 65 -1.95 -15.32 6.27
C GLN A 65 -2.91 -16.48 5.92
N GLY A 66 -4.22 -16.21 5.81
CA GLY A 66 -5.20 -17.25 5.54
C GLY A 66 -6.48 -16.79 4.86
N GLY A 67 -6.54 -15.53 4.42
CA GLY A 67 -7.71 -14.96 3.76
C GLY A 67 -7.56 -14.88 2.24
N THR A 68 -8.14 -13.83 1.66
CA THR A 68 -8.14 -13.61 0.20
C THR A 68 -6.81 -13.12 -0.35
N GLY A 69 -5.88 -12.67 0.49
CA GLY A 69 -4.60 -12.08 0.07
C GLY A 69 -3.42 -13.05 0.16
N THR A 70 -3.64 -14.35 0.24
CA THR A 70 -2.58 -15.36 0.48
C THR A 70 -1.48 -15.37 -0.56
N THR A 71 -1.78 -14.97 -1.79
CA THR A 71 -0.79 -14.80 -2.86
C THR A 71 0.24 -13.70 -2.57
N ALA A 72 -0.02 -12.82 -1.60
CA ALA A 72 0.90 -11.76 -1.16
C ALA A 72 1.88 -12.19 -0.05
N GLN A 73 1.86 -13.45 0.38
CA GLN A 73 2.78 -13.95 1.41
C GLN A 73 4.24 -13.93 0.94
N ILE A 74 5.12 -13.41 1.79
CA ILE A 74 6.58 -13.40 1.61
C ILE A 74 7.21 -14.20 2.77
N PRO A 75 7.98 -15.27 2.50
CA PRO A 75 8.61 -16.07 3.55
C PRO A 75 9.47 -15.24 4.51
N GLY A 76 9.17 -15.32 5.81
CA GLY A 76 9.91 -14.61 6.86
C GLY A 76 9.67 -13.10 6.89
N VAL A 77 8.62 -12.59 6.25
CA VAL A 77 8.19 -11.19 6.32
C VAL A 77 6.69 -11.16 6.68
N LEU A 78 6.33 -10.40 7.71
CA LEU A 78 4.91 -10.14 7.99
C LEU A 78 4.39 -9.14 6.97
N VAL A 79 3.38 -9.51 6.19
CA VAL A 79 2.73 -8.64 5.22
C VAL A 79 1.30 -8.39 5.68
N ALA A 80 0.91 -7.12 5.76
CA ALA A 80 -0.47 -6.72 6.00
C ALA A 80 -1.05 -6.21 4.68
N GLY A 81 -2.24 -6.67 4.28
CA GLY A 81 -2.84 -6.19 3.05
C GLY A 81 -4.33 -6.47 2.93
N LYS A 82 -4.93 -5.88 1.90
CA LYS A 82 -6.34 -6.12 1.57
C LYS A 82 -6.56 -6.11 0.07
N THR A 83 -7.33 -7.10 -0.37
CA THR A 83 -7.84 -7.26 -1.73
C THR A 83 -9.03 -6.36 -2.01
N GLY A 84 -9.19 -5.95 -3.26
CA GLY A 84 -10.43 -5.40 -3.81
C GLY A 84 -10.67 -5.95 -5.21
N THR A 85 -11.94 -6.11 -5.55
CA THR A 85 -12.40 -6.45 -6.90
C THR A 85 -13.65 -5.64 -7.13
N ALA A 86 -13.61 -4.72 -8.09
CA ALA A 86 -14.74 -3.84 -8.41
C ALA A 86 -15.30 -4.20 -9.78
N GLU A 87 -16.63 -4.27 -9.89
CA GLU A 87 -17.32 -4.45 -11.17
C GLU A 87 -17.19 -3.19 -12.03
N THR A 88 -16.99 -3.38 -13.33
CA THR A 88 -16.87 -2.27 -14.29
C THR A 88 -18.18 -1.94 -15.01
N GLY A 89 -19.25 -2.70 -14.74
CA GLY A 89 -20.50 -2.67 -15.50
C GLY A 89 -20.48 -3.57 -16.75
N VAL A 90 -19.34 -4.18 -17.10
CA VAL A 90 -19.24 -5.22 -18.12
C VAL A 90 -19.10 -6.59 -17.44
N ALA A 91 -19.97 -7.53 -17.81
CA ALA A 91 -20.03 -8.85 -17.18
C ALA A 91 -18.67 -9.57 -17.24
N GLY A 92 -18.20 -10.04 -16.09
CA GLY A 92 -16.93 -10.73 -15.95
C GLY A 92 -15.69 -9.84 -16.07
N VAL A 93 -15.82 -8.52 -16.20
CA VAL A 93 -14.70 -7.58 -16.29
C VAL A 93 -14.62 -6.76 -15.01
N TYR A 94 -13.48 -6.86 -14.34
CA TYR A 94 -13.26 -6.26 -13.02
C TYR A 94 -12.02 -5.38 -12.97
N ASP A 95 -12.04 -4.40 -12.08
CA ASP A 95 -10.81 -3.73 -11.64
C ASP A 95 -10.27 -4.46 -10.41
N ALA A 96 -9.07 -5.00 -10.54
CA ALA A 96 -8.39 -5.75 -9.49
C ALA A 96 -7.52 -4.81 -8.65
N TRP A 97 -7.67 -4.90 -7.33
CA TRP A 97 -6.97 -4.05 -6.36
C TRP A 97 -6.25 -4.85 -5.29
N PHE A 98 -5.09 -4.34 -4.87
CA PHE A 98 -4.45 -4.77 -3.64
C PHE A 98 -3.68 -3.61 -3.01
N VAL A 99 -3.90 -3.39 -1.72
CA VAL A 99 -3.14 -2.42 -0.91
C VAL A 99 -2.48 -3.18 0.22
N CYS A 100 -1.19 -2.96 0.43
CA CYS A 100 -0.43 -3.65 1.45
C CYS A 100 0.72 -2.82 1.98
N PHE A 101 1.27 -3.24 3.12
CA PHE A 101 2.50 -2.72 3.68
C PHE A 101 3.30 -3.83 4.35
N ALA A 102 4.62 -3.67 4.36
CA ALA A 102 5.54 -4.61 4.96
C ALA A 102 6.87 -3.95 5.38
N PRO A 103 7.58 -4.52 6.36
CA PRO A 103 7.12 -5.55 7.30
C PRO A 103 6.02 -5.01 8.23
N ALA A 104 4.95 -5.77 8.47
CA ALA A 104 3.79 -5.28 9.21
C ALA A 104 4.08 -4.92 10.68
N ASN A 105 5.11 -5.53 11.28
CA ASN A 105 5.55 -5.23 12.64
C ASN A 105 6.49 -4.02 12.74
N ASN A 106 7.07 -3.57 11.63
CA ASN A 106 7.87 -2.34 11.55
C ASN A 106 7.78 -1.80 10.12
N PRO A 107 6.67 -1.16 9.74
CA PRO A 107 6.39 -0.84 8.33
C PRO A 107 7.37 0.15 7.73
N HIS A 108 7.95 -0.20 6.58
CA HIS A 108 8.84 0.68 5.80
C HIS A 108 8.24 1.05 4.44
N PHE A 109 7.44 0.15 3.86
CA PHE A 109 6.91 0.30 2.51
C PHE A 109 5.41 0.06 2.50
N VAL A 110 4.71 0.87 1.69
CA VAL A 110 3.29 0.71 1.36
C VAL A 110 3.19 0.63 -0.15
N VAL A 111 2.40 -0.32 -0.65
CA VAL A 111 2.20 -0.57 -2.08
C VAL A 111 0.70 -0.66 -2.35
N ALA A 112 0.22 0.14 -3.30
CA ALA A 112 -1.13 0.04 -3.86
C ALA A 112 -1.04 -0.31 -5.34
N VAL A 113 -1.68 -1.41 -5.73
CA VAL A 113 -1.74 -1.91 -7.10
C VAL A 113 -3.20 -1.92 -7.56
N GLN A 114 -3.45 -1.30 -8.69
CA GLN A 114 -4.68 -1.42 -9.46
C GLN A 114 -4.35 -1.97 -10.83
N VAL A 115 -5.11 -2.96 -11.29
CA VAL A 115 -5.09 -3.42 -12.67
C VAL A 115 -6.50 -3.40 -13.20
N GLU A 116 -6.75 -2.54 -14.19
CA GLU A 116 -8.10 -2.27 -14.70
C GLU A 116 -8.54 -3.31 -15.73
N LYS A 117 -9.86 -3.47 -15.88
CA LYS A 117 -10.50 -4.21 -16.98
C LYS A 117 -9.99 -5.64 -17.15
N GLN A 118 -9.88 -6.36 -16.06
CA GLN A 118 -9.43 -7.76 -16.04
C GLN A 118 -10.60 -8.70 -16.25
N LEU A 119 -10.56 -9.52 -17.32
CA LEU A 119 -11.53 -10.57 -17.57
C LEU A 119 -11.34 -11.70 -16.55
N ASN A 120 -12.32 -11.92 -15.68
CA ASN A 120 -12.28 -12.87 -14.55
C ASN A 120 -11.05 -12.70 -13.65
N GLY A 121 -10.48 -11.49 -13.59
CA GLY A 121 -9.33 -11.17 -12.74
C GLY A 121 -9.77 -10.53 -11.43
N PHE A 122 -9.20 -10.97 -10.32
CA PHE A 122 -9.54 -10.50 -8.97
C PHE A 122 -8.31 -9.89 -8.30
N GLY A 123 -8.52 -9.06 -7.27
CA GLY A 123 -7.42 -8.50 -6.49
C GLY A 123 -6.43 -9.54 -5.95
N ALA A 124 -6.95 -10.73 -5.60
CA ALA A 124 -6.16 -11.86 -5.11
C ALA A 124 -5.27 -12.51 -6.20
N SER A 125 -5.80 -12.70 -7.41
CA SER A 125 -5.10 -13.42 -8.49
C SER A 125 -4.24 -12.52 -9.36
N VAL A 126 -4.54 -11.22 -9.41
CA VAL A 126 -3.87 -10.25 -10.29
C VAL A 126 -3.00 -9.28 -9.50
N SER A 127 -3.60 -8.47 -8.62
CA SER A 127 -2.90 -7.33 -8.00
C SER A 127 -2.00 -7.74 -6.83
N ALA A 128 -2.40 -8.74 -6.04
CA ALA A 128 -1.63 -9.22 -4.89
C ALA A 128 -0.26 -9.81 -5.28
N PRO A 129 -0.12 -10.66 -6.33
CA PRO A 129 1.18 -11.12 -6.82
C PRO A 129 2.10 -9.98 -7.30
N ILE A 130 1.55 -8.96 -7.94
CA ILE A 130 2.33 -7.79 -8.39
C ILE A 130 2.86 -7.02 -7.17
N ALA A 131 2.01 -6.76 -6.18
CA ALA A 131 2.40 -6.08 -4.96
C ALA A 131 3.46 -6.87 -4.18
N LYS A 132 3.34 -8.20 -4.14
CA LYS A 132 4.35 -9.10 -3.58
C LYS A 132 5.71 -8.91 -4.26
N ALA A 133 5.77 -8.98 -5.59
CA ALA A 133 7.03 -8.85 -6.32
C ALA A 133 7.71 -7.49 -6.07
N ILE A 134 6.93 -6.41 -5.95
CA ILE A 134 7.43 -5.09 -5.58
C ILE A 134 8.00 -5.10 -4.15
N LEU A 135 7.25 -5.64 -3.19
CA LEU A 135 7.69 -5.73 -1.80
C LEU A 135 8.93 -6.61 -1.63
N GLU A 136 9.01 -7.76 -2.29
CA GLU A 136 10.22 -8.62 -2.29
C GLU A 136 11.44 -7.83 -2.75
N LYS A 137 11.29 -7.08 -3.85
CA LYS A 137 12.38 -6.26 -4.37
C LYS A 137 12.80 -5.14 -3.41
N LEU A 138 11.84 -4.44 -2.80
CA LEU A 138 12.11 -3.35 -1.84
C LEU A 138 12.76 -3.87 -0.55
N LEU A 139 12.42 -5.09 -0.14
CA LEU A 139 12.94 -5.74 1.07
C LEU A 139 14.23 -6.52 0.84
N GLY A 140 14.75 -6.56 -0.40
CA GLY A 140 15.97 -7.30 -0.75
C GLY A 140 15.81 -8.82 -0.65
N ARG A 141 14.63 -9.35 -1.03
CA ARG A 141 14.30 -10.78 -1.04
C ARG A 141 14.28 -11.34 -2.46
#